data_AF-A0AAD8PLQ6-F1
#
_entry.id   AF-A0AAD8PLQ6-F1
#
_cell.length_a   1.000
_cell.length_b   1.000
_cell.length_c   1.000
_cell.angle_alpha   90.00
_cell.angle_beta   90.00
_cell.angle_gamma   90.00
#
_symmetry.space_group_name_H-M   'P 1'
#
loop_
_entity.id
_entity.type
_entity.pdbx_description
1 polymer ?
#
loop_
_entity_poly.entity_id
_entity_poly.type
_entity_poly.pdbx_seq_one_letter_code
_entity_poly.pdbx_strand_id
1 'polypeptide(L)'
;MRLHSLITLLLSRFATTSPVVQSPSVFPSESSLSADDEFKPDWNTIEIDYNAALERFAEGPTLVERLNTEGSSDVAYGLVISAAAQAAYGQIKSLVKWNKARRDFTQLTTQIMLDHNPNSTQAIAAICYNMEYDIKDPDMMYGLTSQKISIWPASTDYDCFYIGKGNTFWSWGDGGTINVSKANII
;
A
#
# COMPACT_ATOMS: atom_id res chain seq x y z
N MET A 1 -33.47 -4.11 -68.37
CA MET A 1 -32.81 -5.43 -68.52
C MET A 1 -32.19 -5.82 -67.19
N ARG A 2 -32.60 -6.98 -66.66
CA ARG A 2 -31.90 -7.97 -65.78
C ARG A 2 -31.09 -7.42 -64.58
N LEU A 3 -31.45 -7.62 -63.31
CA LEU A 3 -31.80 -8.83 -62.51
C LEU A 3 -30.61 -9.77 -62.23
N HIS A 4 -30.42 -10.07 -60.93
CA HIS A 4 -29.57 -11.08 -60.26
C HIS A 4 -28.13 -10.64 -59.89
N SER A 5 -27.56 -10.91 -58.71
CA SER A 5 -27.86 -11.92 -57.68
C SER A 5 -27.48 -11.46 -56.27
N LEU A 6 -28.34 -11.78 -55.30
CA LEU A 6 -28.05 -11.89 -53.88
C LEU A 6 -27.31 -13.22 -53.61
N ILE A 7 -26.26 -13.20 -52.79
CA ILE A 7 -25.74 -14.38 -52.09
C ILE A 7 -25.70 -14.03 -50.60
N THR A 8 -26.70 -14.52 -49.87
CA THR A 8 -26.79 -14.47 -48.41
C THR A 8 -26.13 -15.74 -47.86
N LEU A 9 -24.98 -15.61 -47.20
CA LEU A 9 -24.35 -16.72 -46.49
C LEU A 9 -24.84 -16.72 -45.03
N LEU A 10 -25.73 -17.65 -44.69
CA LEU A 10 -26.10 -17.97 -43.31
C LEU A 10 -24.94 -18.69 -42.61
N LEU A 11 -24.35 -18.07 -41.59
CA LEU A 11 -23.45 -18.72 -40.64
C LEU A 11 -24.23 -19.01 -39.36
N SER A 12 -24.77 -20.23 -39.28
CA SER A 12 -25.26 -20.85 -38.06
C SER A 12 -24.09 -21.14 -37.12
N ARG A 13 -23.99 -20.39 -36.02
CA ARG A 13 -23.11 -20.74 -34.91
C ARG A 13 -23.84 -21.72 -33.98
N PHE A 14 -23.31 -22.94 -33.90
CA PHE A 14 -23.67 -23.91 -32.88
C PHE A 14 -23.10 -23.45 -31.53
N ALA A 15 -23.97 -23.25 -30.54
CA ALA A 15 -23.57 -23.11 -29.15
C ALA A 15 -23.33 -24.51 -28.58
N THR A 16 -22.06 -24.88 -28.37
CA THR A 16 -21.69 -26.06 -27.57
C THR A 16 -21.64 -25.63 -26.11
N THR A 17 -22.71 -25.88 -25.36
CA THR A 17 -22.70 -25.79 -23.90
C THR A 17 -21.94 -27.00 -23.35
N SER A 18 -20.69 -26.78 -22.93
CA SER A 18 -19.95 -27.77 -22.14
C SER A 18 -20.62 -27.93 -20.77
N PRO A 19 -20.85 -29.17 -20.29
CA PRO A 19 -21.30 -29.36 -18.92
C PRO A 19 -20.20 -28.93 -17.94
N VAL A 20 -20.55 -27.98 -17.07
CA VAL A 20 -19.76 -27.61 -15.90
C VAL A 20 -19.75 -28.82 -14.96
N VAL A 21 -18.65 -29.56 -14.97
CA VAL A 21 -18.33 -30.50 -13.91
C VAL A 21 -17.92 -29.68 -12.70
N GLN A 22 -18.84 -29.52 -11.75
CA GLN A 22 -18.51 -29.08 -10.39
C GLN A 22 -17.64 -30.16 -9.74
N SER A 23 -16.33 -30.04 -9.90
CA SER A 23 -15.41 -30.60 -8.91
C SER A 23 -15.55 -29.77 -7.64
N PRO A 24 -15.80 -30.38 -6.47
CA PRO A 24 -15.67 -29.66 -5.21
C PRO A 24 -14.20 -29.28 -5.07
N SER A 25 -13.89 -28.02 -5.37
CA SER A 25 -12.61 -27.42 -5.01
C SER A 25 -12.57 -27.39 -3.50
N VAL A 26 -11.95 -28.41 -2.94
CA VAL A 26 -11.42 -28.44 -1.59
C VAL A 26 -10.63 -27.15 -1.41
N PHE A 27 -11.21 -26.21 -0.68
CA PHE A 27 -10.46 -25.10 -0.11
C PHE A 27 -9.32 -25.73 0.69
N PRO A 28 -8.05 -25.40 0.42
CA PRO A 28 -7.06 -25.53 1.46
C PRO A 28 -7.45 -24.48 2.50
N SER A 29 -8.19 -24.95 3.51
CA SER A 29 -8.31 -24.32 4.80
C SER A 29 -6.92 -23.90 5.27
N GLU A 30 -6.82 -22.64 5.72
CA GLU A 30 -5.84 -22.15 6.69
C GLU A 30 -4.61 -23.05 6.90
N SER A 31 -3.65 -22.98 5.99
CA SER A 31 -2.32 -23.53 6.27
C SER A 31 -1.58 -22.56 7.18
N SER A 32 -1.86 -22.68 8.48
CA SER A 32 -0.94 -22.50 9.60
C SER A 32 0.24 -21.54 9.32
N LEU A 33 0.09 -20.26 9.71
CA LEU A 33 1.24 -19.44 10.04
C LEU A 33 2.01 -20.19 11.13
N SER A 34 3.15 -20.78 10.77
CA SER A 34 4.08 -21.32 11.75
C SER A 34 4.50 -20.19 12.68
N ALA A 35 4.48 -20.45 14.00
CA ALA A 35 4.86 -19.51 15.06
C ALA A 35 6.30 -18.97 14.96
N ASP A 36 7.08 -19.42 13.98
CA ASP A 36 8.47 -19.02 13.71
C ASP A 36 8.61 -17.76 12.83
N ASP A 37 7.51 -17.19 12.31
CA ASP A 37 7.51 -15.98 11.45
C ASP A 37 6.95 -14.72 12.14
N GLU A 38 6.76 -14.76 13.46
CA GLU A 38 6.32 -13.60 14.26
C GLU A 38 7.41 -12.51 14.24
N PHE A 39 7.20 -11.50 13.40
CA PHE A 39 8.05 -10.33 13.33
C PHE A 39 7.96 -9.55 14.66
N LYS A 40 9.07 -9.52 15.41
CA LYS A 40 9.20 -8.77 16.67
C LYS A 40 10.10 -7.57 16.45
N PRO A 41 9.53 -6.40 16.13
CA PRO A 41 10.32 -5.21 15.94
C PRO A 41 11.03 -4.78 17.22
N ASP A 42 12.29 -4.35 17.07
CA ASP A 42 13.01 -3.64 18.13
C ASP A 42 12.58 -2.17 18.12
N TRP A 43 11.54 -1.87 18.89
CA TRP A 43 10.96 -0.52 18.95
C TRP A 43 11.94 0.55 19.42
N ASN A 44 12.93 0.22 20.26
CA ASN A 44 13.92 1.19 20.69
C ASN A 44 14.84 1.57 19.53
N THR A 45 15.30 0.57 18.76
CA THR A 45 16.11 0.82 17.57
C THR A 45 15.31 1.56 16.50
N ILE A 46 14.04 1.19 16.29
CA ILE A 46 13.14 1.88 15.36
C ILE A 46 12.97 3.35 15.73
N GLU A 47 12.77 3.67 17.01
CA GLU A 47 12.61 5.04 17.47
C GLU A 47 13.89 5.86 17.26
N ILE A 48 15.06 5.27 17.48
CA ILE A 48 16.35 5.91 17.19
C ILE A 48 16.48 6.18 15.68
N ASP A 49 16.22 5.17 14.84
CA ASP A 49 16.28 5.29 13.39
C ASP A 49 15.27 6.32 12.85
N TYR A 50 14.07 6.36 13.42
CA TYR A 50 13.02 7.31 13.09
C TYR A 50 13.45 8.74 13.39
N ASN A 51 13.93 9.03 14.60
CA ASN A 51 14.37 10.37 14.98
C ASN A 51 15.56 10.84 14.14
N ALA A 52 16.53 9.97 13.88
CA ALA A 52 17.64 10.27 12.98
C ALA A 52 17.18 10.55 11.54
N ALA A 53 16.18 9.80 11.04
CA ALA A 53 15.60 10.05 9.72
C ALA A 53 14.81 11.37 9.69
N LEU A 54 14.06 11.68 10.75
CA LEU A 54 13.28 12.90 10.88
C LEU A 54 14.18 14.13 10.84
N GLU A 55 15.28 14.14 11.61
CA GLU A 55 16.30 15.20 11.59
C GLU A 55 16.87 15.38 10.18
N ARG A 56 17.29 14.27 9.55
CA ARG A 56 17.85 14.29 8.19
C ARG A 56 16.87 14.89 7.17
N PHE A 57 15.58 14.56 7.28
CA PHE A 57 14.57 15.07 6.35
C PHE A 57 14.18 16.52 6.64
N ALA A 58 14.22 16.96 7.90
CA ALA A 58 14.02 18.35 8.27
C ALA A 58 15.15 19.27 7.79
N GLU A 59 16.39 18.77 7.74
CA GLU A 59 17.56 19.52 7.27
C GLU A 59 17.69 19.60 5.74
N GLY A 60 16.91 18.83 4.98
CA GLY A 60 16.97 18.78 3.51
C GLY A 60 16.09 19.86 2.85
N PRO A 61 16.60 21.05 2.46
CA PRO A 61 15.77 22.17 1.99
C PRO A 61 14.94 21.83 0.76
N THR A 62 15.48 21.01 -0.15
CA THR A 62 14.79 20.54 -1.36
C THR A 62 13.67 19.54 -1.06
N LEU A 63 13.81 18.74 0.00
CA LEU A 63 12.77 17.81 0.42
C LEU A 63 11.67 18.56 1.16
N VAL A 64 12.04 19.45 2.08
CA VAL A 64 11.10 20.34 2.76
C VAL A 64 10.30 21.15 1.74
N GLU A 65 10.93 21.71 0.71
CA GLU A 65 10.23 22.41 -0.40
C GLU A 65 9.23 21.49 -1.12
N ARG A 66 9.61 20.25 -1.43
CA ARG A 66 8.71 19.26 -2.05
C ARG A 66 7.55 18.84 -1.16
N LEU A 67 7.73 18.87 0.16
CA LEU A 67 6.69 18.56 1.14
C LEU A 67 5.78 19.77 1.44
N ASN A 68 6.21 20.99 1.09
CA ASN A 68 5.48 22.26 1.32
C ASN A 68 4.46 22.61 0.24
N THR A 69 4.30 21.80 -0.80
CA THR A 69 3.49 22.20 -1.97
C THR A 69 1.98 22.22 -1.71
N GLU A 70 1.47 21.67 -0.60
CA GLU A 70 0.03 21.65 -0.28
C GLU A 70 -0.29 21.99 1.19
N GLY A 71 -0.04 23.25 1.59
CA GLY A 71 -0.46 23.75 2.91
C GLY A 71 0.43 23.26 4.06
N SER A 72 0.68 24.14 5.03
CA SER A 72 1.66 23.92 6.11
C SER A 72 1.40 22.68 6.99
N SER A 73 0.22 22.03 6.90
CA SER A 73 -0.09 20.78 7.59
C SER A 73 0.53 19.55 6.92
N ASP A 74 0.68 19.54 5.60
CA ASP A 74 1.10 18.34 4.86
C ASP A 74 2.59 18.06 4.96
N VAL A 75 3.38 19.10 5.20
CA VAL A 75 4.82 18.96 5.41
C VAL A 75 5.12 18.06 6.60
N ALA A 76 4.41 18.29 7.70
CA ALA A 76 4.59 17.52 8.92
C ALA A 76 4.23 16.04 8.66
N TYR A 77 3.12 15.78 7.97
CA TYR A 77 2.72 14.42 7.60
C TYR A 77 3.76 13.74 6.68
N GLY A 78 4.25 14.45 5.65
CA GLY A 78 5.24 13.92 4.71
C GLY A 78 6.61 13.65 5.36
N LEU A 79 7.02 14.46 6.33
CA LEU A 79 8.22 14.23 7.14
C LEU A 79 8.09 12.95 7.96
N VAL A 80 6.96 12.78 8.65
CA VAL A 80 6.68 11.56 9.43
C VAL A 80 6.65 10.34 8.53
N ILE A 81 5.97 10.40 7.37
CA ILE A 81 5.91 9.29 6.41
C ILE A 81 7.31 8.89 5.93
N SER A 82 8.13 9.86 5.55
CA SER A 82 9.47 9.60 5.06
C SER A 82 10.36 9.01 6.15
N ALA A 83 10.32 9.58 7.37
CA ALA A 83 11.06 9.06 8.52
C ALA A 83 10.61 7.65 8.92
N ALA A 84 9.30 7.40 8.95
CA ALA A 84 8.72 6.09 9.24
C ALA A 84 9.16 5.03 8.22
N ALA A 85 9.08 5.35 6.93
CA ALA A 85 9.49 4.44 5.87
C ALA A 85 11.00 4.14 5.93
N GLN A 86 11.83 5.14 6.24
CA GLN A 86 13.27 4.97 6.39
C GLN A 86 13.61 4.07 7.60
N ALA A 87 12.96 4.28 8.74
CA ALA A 87 13.13 3.45 9.94
C ALA A 87 12.66 2.01 9.68
N ALA A 88 11.48 1.83 9.09
CA ALA A 88 10.96 0.53 8.70
C ALA A 88 11.90 -0.19 7.72
N TYR A 89 12.43 0.53 6.72
CA TYR A 89 13.41 -0.01 5.78
C TYR A 89 14.68 -0.51 6.49
N GLY A 90 15.15 0.23 7.51
CA GLY A 90 16.28 -0.16 8.35
C GLY A 90 16.13 -1.57 8.95
N GLN A 91 14.91 -1.93 9.35
CA GLN A 91 14.58 -3.22 9.96
C GLN A 91 14.47 -4.37 8.95
N ILE A 92 13.99 -4.06 7.74
CA ILE A 92 13.66 -5.09 6.73
C ILE A 92 14.72 -5.28 5.65
N LYS A 93 15.70 -4.37 5.50
CA LYS A 93 16.72 -4.43 4.43
C LYS A 93 17.59 -5.68 4.43
N SER A 94 17.73 -6.36 5.57
CA SER A 94 18.48 -7.61 5.70
C SER A 94 17.66 -8.85 5.38
N LEU A 95 16.34 -8.71 5.19
CA LEU A 95 15.46 -9.83 4.89
C LEU A 95 15.64 -10.27 3.44
N VAL A 96 15.84 -11.57 3.25
CA VAL A 96 15.95 -12.20 1.91
C VAL A 96 14.58 -12.60 1.34
N LYS A 97 13.56 -12.75 2.20
CA LYS A 97 12.21 -13.16 1.80
C LYS A 97 11.40 -11.92 1.38
N TRP A 98 11.26 -11.69 0.08
CA TRP A 98 10.58 -10.51 -0.48
C TRP A 98 9.17 -10.25 0.09
N ASN A 99 8.30 -11.27 0.11
CA ASN A 99 6.93 -11.10 0.63
C ASN A 99 6.90 -10.75 2.12
N LYS A 100 7.83 -11.31 2.91
CA LYS A 100 7.98 -10.97 4.33
C LYS A 100 8.42 -9.52 4.49
N ALA A 101 9.43 -9.10 3.73
CA ALA A 101 9.93 -7.74 3.81
C ALA A 101 8.88 -6.69 3.43
N ARG A 102 8.08 -6.94 2.39
CA ARG A 102 6.98 -6.05 1.99
C ARG A 102 5.92 -5.90 3.07
N ARG A 103 5.46 -7.03 3.62
CA ARG A 103 4.46 -7.04 4.70
C ARG A 103 4.99 -6.35 5.95
N ASP A 104 6.20 -6.70 6.38
CA ASP A 104 6.79 -6.13 7.59
C ASP A 104 7.08 -4.63 7.38
N PHE A 105 7.48 -4.20 6.17
CA PHE A 105 7.65 -2.80 5.81
C PHE A 105 6.34 -2.02 5.89
N THR A 106 5.25 -2.51 5.28
CA THR A 106 3.96 -1.80 5.30
C THR A 106 3.38 -1.75 6.70
N GLN A 107 3.47 -2.83 7.47
CA GLN A 107 3.02 -2.89 8.86
C GLN A 107 3.79 -1.92 9.77
N LEU A 108 5.13 -1.94 9.69
CA LEU A 108 5.96 -1.02 10.47
C LEU A 108 5.72 0.43 10.09
N THR A 109 5.74 0.73 8.79
CA THR A 109 5.64 2.10 8.31
C THR A 109 4.34 2.75 8.79
N THR A 110 3.20 2.06 8.63
CA THR A 110 1.92 2.64 9.07
C THR A 110 1.74 2.68 10.58
N GLN A 111 2.35 1.73 11.31
CA GLN A 111 2.36 1.77 12.78
C GLN A 111 3.15 2.98 13.27
N ILE A 112 4.38 3.17 12.79
CA ILE A 112 5.23 4.32 13.13
C ILE A 112 4.53 5.63 12.73
N MET A 113 3.90 5.68 11.54
CA MET A 113 3.11 6.84 11.11
C MET A 113 2.00 7.20 12.11
N LEU A 114 1.30 6.22 12.69
CA LEU A 114 0.25 6.52 13.65
C LEU A 114 0.79 6.93 15.02
N ASP A 115 1.84 6.25 15.49
CA ASP A 115 2.48 6.56 16.76
C ASP A 115 3.04 7.99 16.77
N HIS A 116 3.47 8.46 15.60
CA HIS A 116 4.01 9.80 15.37
C HIS A 116 3.09 10.74 14.59
N ASN A 117 1.79 10.45 14.56
CA ASN A 117 0.82 11.23 13.79
C ASN A 117 0.78 12.70 14.27
N PRO A 118 1.11 13.68 13.41
CA PRO A 118 1.14 15.10 13.79
C PRO A 118 -0.20 15.64 14.32
N ASN A 119 -1.33 15.09 13.84
CA ASN A 119 -2.66 15.43 14.31
C ASN A 119 -3.62 14.25 14.14
N SER A 120 -3.69 13.41 15.17
CA SER A 120 -4.53 12.21 15.23
C SER A 120 -6.04 12.47 15.26
N THR A 121 -6.46 13.72 15.52
CA THR A 121 -7.89 14.11 15.48
C THR A 121 -8.36 14.42 14.06
N GLN A 122 -7.43 14.85 13.20
CA GLN A 122 -7.66 15.16 11.79
C GLN A 122 -7.43 13.93 10.92
N ALA A 123 -6.23 13.35 11.03
CA ALA A 123 -5.81 12.13 10.34
C ALA A 123 -6.05 10.92 11.25
N ILE A 124 -7.04 10.09 10.91
CA ILE A 124 -7.48 8.99 11.80
C ILE A 124 -6.87 7.64 11.42
N ALA A 125 -6.33 7.52 10.22
CA ALA A 125 -5.72 6.31 9.71
C ALA A 125 -4.49 6.63 8.85
N ALA A 126 -3.58 5.67 8.78
CA ALA A 126 -2.40 5.69 7.93
C ALA A 126 -2.52 4.57 6.89
N ILE A 127 -2.10 4.85 5.65
CA ILE A 127 -2.04 3.90 4.54
C ILE A 127 -0.62 3.92 3.97
N CYS A 128 -0.10 2.74 3.64
CA CYS A 128 0.99 2.55 2.69
C CYS A 128 0.56 1.44 1.75
N TYR A 129 0.49 1.72 0.44
CA TYR A 129 -0.06 0.80 -0.55
C TYR A 129 0.66 0.92 -1.90
N ASN A 130 0.86 -0.19 -2.61
CA ASN A 130 1.63 -0.21 -3.87
C ASN A 130 0.79 -0.56 -5.12
N MET A 131 -0.53 -0.51 -5.03
CA MET A 131 -1.44 -0.78 -6.17
C MET A 131 -2.43 0.36 -6.32
N GLU A 132 -3.29 0.27 -7.35
CA GLU A 132 -4.34 1.26 -7.60
C GLU A 132 -5.35 1.34 -6.44
N TYR A 133 -5.80 2.56 -6.13
CA TYR A 133 -6.77 2.81 -5.08
C TYR A 133 -7.65 4.01 -5.43
N ASP A 134 -8.83 4.07 -4.81
CA ASP A 134 -9.69 5.25 -4.81
C ASP A 134 -9.83 5.83 -3.40
N ILE A 135 -9.97 7.15 -3.34
CA ILE A 135 -10.28 7.90 -2.11
C ILE A 135 -11.54 8.72 -2.36
N LYS A 136 -12.47 8.71 -1.39
CA LYS A 136 -13.74 9.44 -1.49
C LYS A 136 -13.52 10.94 -1.66
N ASP A 137 -12.62 11.49 -0.86
CA ASP A 137 -12.27 12.91 -0.86
C ASP A 137 -10.73 13.08 -0.84
N PRO A 138 -10.11 13.39 -2.00
CA PRO A 138 -8.68 13.61 -2.08
C PRO A 138 -8.16 14.78 -1.23
N ASP A 139 -9.00 15.78 -0.94
CA ASP A 139 -8.61 16.92 -0.10
C ASP A 139 -8.47 16.52 1.39
N MET A 140 -8.96 15.33 1.74
CA MET A 140 -8.80 14.70 3.07
C MET A 140 -7.76 13.57 3.05
N MET A 141 -6.79 13.64 2.13
CA MET A 141 -5.57 12.84 2.12
C MET A 141 -4.41 13.75 2.50
N TYR A 142 -3.55 13.31 3.42
CA TYR A 142 -2.46 14.15 3.92
C TYR A 142 -1.10 13.50 3.73
N GLY A 143 -0.14 14.30 3.25
CA GLY A 143 1.27 13.93 3.19
C GLY A 143 1.60 12.86 2.16
N LEU A 144 0.79 12.72 1.09
CA LEU A 144 1.00 11.69 0.06
C LEU A 144 2.44 11.68 -0.45
N THR A 145 3.14 10.59 -0.17
CA THR A 145 4.55 10.42 -0.54
C THR A 145 4.80 9.00 -1.04
N SER A 146 5.49 8.88 -2.18
CA SER A 146 5.96 7.60 -2.71
C SER A 146 7.25 7.15 -2.02
N GLN A 147 7.25 5.95 -1.45
CA GLN A 147 8.35 5.33 -0.73
C GLN A 147 8.84 4.08 -1.45
N LYS A 148 10.10 4.07 -1.86
CA LYS A 148 10.70 2.93 -2.57
C LYS A 148 11.32 1.94 -1.59
N ILE A 149 10.85 0.69 -1.63
CA ILE A 149 11.56 -0.44 -1.04
C ILE A 149 12.40 -1.14 -2.11
N SER A 150 13.66 -1.40 -1.81
CA SER A 150 14.56 -2.17 -2.68
C SER A 150 15.34 -3.20 -1.86
N ILE A 151 15.11 -4.47 -2.17
CA ILE A 151 15.82 -5.62 -1.60
C ILE A 151 16.18 -6.52 -2.77
N TRP A 152 17.48 -6.66 -3.04
CA TRP A 152 17.94 -7.42 -4.20
C TRP A 152 17.29 -8.82 -4.25
N PRO A 153 16.69 -9.23 -5.37
CA PRO A 153 16.67 -8.58 -6.70
C PRO A 153 15.42 -7.75 -7.02
N ALA A 154 14.54 -7.47 -6.04
CA ALA A 154 13.24 -6.84 -6.26
C ALA A 154 13.15 -5.41 -5.69
N SER A 155 12.28 -4.60 -6.28
CA SER A 155 11.90 -3.30 -5.74
C SER A 155 10.44 -3.00 -6.05
N THR A 156 9.80 -2.19 -5.21
CA THR A 156 8.47 -1.63 -5.48
C THR A 156 8.36 -0.27 -4.80
N ASP A 157 7.49 0.57 -5.35
CA ASP A 157 7.13 1.86 -4.76
C ASP A 157 5.81 1.72 -4.02
N TYR A 158 5.66 2.39 -2.89
CA TYR A 158 4.46 2.44 -2.07
C TYR A 158 4.01 3.89 -1.92
N ASP A 159 2.74 4.17 -2.22
CA ASP A 159 2.10 5.41 -1.86
C ASP A 159 1.71 5.36 -0.38
N CYS A 160 2.31 6.24 0.41
CA CYS A 160 2.06 6.37 1.84
C CYS A 160 1.40 7.72 2.13
N PHE A 161 0.32 7.71 2.90
CA PHE A 161 -0.47 8.90 3.24
C PHE A 161 -1.36 8.66 4.46
N TYR A 162 -1.88 9.75 5.02
CA TYR A 162 -2.92 9.68 6.04
C TYR A 162 -4.31 9.93 5.46
N ILE A 163 -5.33 9.35 6.11
CA ILE A 163 -6.74 9.53 5.76
C ILE A 163 -7.43 10.36 6.84
N GLY A 164 -8.11 11.43 6.40
CA GLY A 164 -8.93 12.29 7.24
C GLY A 164 -10.22 11.63 7.75
N LYS A 165 -10.72 12.12 8.88
CA LYS A 165 -11.98 11.66 9.46
C LYS A 165 -13.17 11.79 8.48
N GLY A 166 -13.92 10.71 8.30
CA GLY A 166 -15.11 10.69 7.41
C GLY A 166 -14.79 10.45 5.93
N ASN A 167 -13.52 10.23 5.60
CA ASN A 167 -13.07 9.82 4.28
C ASN A 167 -13.15 8.28 4.13
N THR A 168 -12.96 7.76 2.92
CA THR A 168 -13.01 6.32 2.64
C THR A 168 -11.96 5.97 1.61
N PHE A 169 -11.31 4.83 1.80
CA PHE A 169 -10.29 4.28 0.91
C PHE A 169 -10.74 2.92 0.38
N TRP A 170 -10.66 2.76 -0.94
CA TRP A 170 -10.92 1.51 -1.64
C TRP A 170 -9.63 1.06 -2.34
N SER A 171 -9.18 -0.16 -2.04
CA SER A 171 -8.02 -0.76 -2.70
C SER A 171 -8.47 -1.63 -3.88
N TRP A 172 -7.76 -1.54 -5.00
CA TRP A 172 -7.97 -2.40 -6.15
C TRP A 172 -6.89 -3.49 -6.24
N GLY A 173 -7.34 -4.75 -6.23
CA GLY A 173 -6.48 -5.93 -6.31
C GLY A 173 -6.33 -6.69 -4.98
N ASP A 174 -5.84 -7.93 -5.07
CA ASP A 174 -5.72 -8.88 -3.95
C ASP A 174 -4.46 -8.63 -3.10
N GLY A 175 -4.19 -7.36 -2.79
CA GLY A 175 -2.94 -6.97 -2.16
C GLY A 175 -2.72 -7.56 -0.76
N GLY A 176 -3.77 -8.09 -0.13
CA GLY A 176 -3.74 -8.66 1.21
C GLY A 176 -3.13 -7.73 2.26
N THR A 177 -2.79 -8.29 3.43
CA THR A 177 -2.02 -7.59 4.48
C THR A 177 -0.57 -7.29 4.07
N ILE A 178 -0.13 -7.79 2.91
CA ILE A 178 1.22 -7.58 2.37
C ILE A 178 1.35 -6.17 1.79
N ASN A 179 0.29 -5.71 1.11
CA ASN A 179 0.31 -4.44 0.41
C ASN A 179 -0.40 -3.37 1.21
N VAL A 180 -1.51 -3.69 1.88
CA VAL A 180 -2.26 -2.71 2.70
C VAL A 180 -1.96 -2.96 4.18
N SER A 181 -1.45 -1.95 4.86
CA SER A 181 -1.58 -1.84 6.30
C SER A 181 -2.46 -0.63 6.62
N LYS A 182 -3.48 -0.83 7.46
CA LYS A 182 -4.30 0.23 8.04
C LYS A 182 -4.25 0.04 9.54
N ALA A 183 -4.05 1.10 10.29
CA ALA A 183 -4.23 1.03 11.74
C ALA A 183 -5.25 2.09 12.19
N ASN A 184 -6.11 1.69 13.13
CA ASN A 184 -7.32 2.38 13.58
C ASN A 184 -8.41 2.67 12.52
N ILE A 185 -9.09 1.61 12.07
CA ILE A 185 -10.47 1.72 11.56
C ILE A 185 -11.35 0.93 12.51
N ILE A 186 -12.19 1.62 13.28
CA ILE A 186 -13.33 1.03 14.00
C ILE A 186 -14.47 0.87 13.00
#